data_AF-A0A7C4V5R8-F1
#
_entry.id   AF-A0A7C4V5R8-F1
#
_cell.length_a   1.000
_cell.length_b   1.000
_cell.length_c   1.000
_cell.angle_alpha   90.00
_cell.angle_beta   90.00
_cell.angle_gamma   90.00
#
_symmetry.space_group_name_H-M   'P 1'
#
loop_
_entity.id
_entity.type
_entity.pdbx_description
1 polymer ?
#
loop_
_entity_poly.entity_id
_entity_poly.type
_entity_poly.pdbx_seq_one_letter_code
_entity_poly.pdbx_strand_id
1 'polypeptide(L)'
;MIPESAIAKAREILLSAKRPVFFHDDDADGTISFVLCYRFCGEGKSVPVKRSPVVTADFHRYVQEYNADLIVILDKPRVEEEFFAQ
;
A
#
# COMPACT_ATOMS: atom_id res chain seq x y z
N MET A 1 -8.31 -16.51 -9.89
CA MET A 1 -8.32 -16.67 -8.42
C MET A 1 -6.89 -16.54 -7.92
N ILE A 2 -6.68 -15.81 -6.81
CA ILE A 2 -5.36 -15.70 -6.18
C ILE A 2 -5.06 -17.02 -5.44
N PRO A 3 -3.87 -17.62 -5.60
CA PRO A 3 -3.50 -18.84 -4.87
C PRO A 3 -3.56 -18.65 -3.35
N GLU A 4 -4.02 -19.66 -2.61
CA GLU A 4 -4.08 -19.61 -1.14
C GLU A 4 -2.71 -19.36 -0.50
N SER A 5 -1.64 -19.91 -1.08
CA SER A 5 -0.26 -19.69 -0.65
C SER A 5 0.17 -18.22 -0.76
N ALA A 6 -0.28 -17.52 -1.81
CA ALA A 6 -0.01 -16.09 -1.98
C ALA A 6 -0.79 -15.27 -0.95
N ILE A 7 -2.04 -15.64 -0.65
CA ILE A 7 -2.85 -14.99 0.39
C ILE A 7 -2.22 -15.20 1.77
N ALA A 8 -1.77 -16.42 2.08
CA ALA A 8 -1.11 -16.73 3.35
C ALA A 8 0.17 -15.90 3.53
N LYS A 9 1.01 -15.82 2.49
CA LYS A 9 2.23 -15.00 2.50
C LYS A 9 1.93 -13.50 2.65
N ALA A 10 0.91 -13.00 1.96
CA ALA A 10 0.51 -11.60 2.09
C ALA A 10 0.04 -11.27 3.52
N ARG A 11 -0.73 -12.17 4.15
CA ARG A 11 -1.15 -12.03 5.55
C ARG A 11 0.03 -12.00 6.51
N GLU A 12 1.01 -12.89 6.31
CA GLU A 12 2.23 -12.94 7.12
C GLU A 12 3.03 -11.64 7.02
N ILE A 13 3.24 -11.13 5.80
CA ILE A 13 3.96 -9.86 5.56
C ILE A 13 3.22 -8.68 6.20
N LEU A 14 1.89 -8.62 6.07
CA LEU A 14 1.10 -7.55 6.67
C LEU A 14 1.15 -7.57 8.20
N LEU A 15 1.16 -8.75 8.83
CA LEU A 15 1.21 -8.88 10.29
C LEU A 15 2.62 -8.63 10.88
N SER A 16 3.67 -8.76 10.07
CA SER A 16 5.05 -8.51 10.53
C SER A 16 5.42 -7.03 10.49
N ALA A 17 4.71 -6.21 9.71
CA ALA A 17 4.94 -4.77 9.60
C ALA A 17 4.41 -3.99 10.82
N LYS A 18 5.13 -2.94 11.20
CA LYS A 18 4.75 -2.01 12.29
C LYS A 18 4.38 -0.63 11.77
N ARG A 19 4.87 -0.24 10.60
CA ARG A 19 4.55 1.04 9.95
C ARG A 19 4.27 0.82 8.47
N PRO A 20 3.26 0.01 8.10
CA PRO A 20 2.89 -0.15 6.71
C PRO A 20 2.29 1.15 6.16
N VAL A 21 2.73 1.58 4.98
CA VAL A 21 2.08 2.65 4.22
C VAL A 21 1.25 2.05 3.10
N PHE A 22 -0.02 2.48 3.01
CA PHE A 22 -0.98 1.98 2.04
C PHE A 22 -1.26 3.05 0.99
N PHE A 23 -0.82 2.81 -0.24
CA PHE A 23 -1.19 3.60 -1.40
C PHE A 23 -2.41 2.97 -2.06
N HIS A 24 -3.48 3.74 -2.26
CA HIS A 24 -4.71 3.25 -2.88
C HIS A 24 -5.41 4.31 -3.71
N ASP A 25 -6.36 3.92 -4.56
CA ASP A 25 -7.19 4.89 -5.26
C ASP A 25 -8.11 5.67 -4.31
N ASP A 26 -8.48 6.89 -4.72
CA ASP A 26 -9.33 7.78 -3.93
C ASP A 26 -10.83 7.50 -4.08
N ASP A 27 -11.17 6.39 -4.72
CA ASP A 27 -12.53 5.89 -4.87
C ASP A 27 -12.94 4.94 -3.73
N ALA A 28 -14.16 4.41 -3.84
CA ALA A 28 -14.72 3.51 -2.84
C ALA A 28 -13.98 2.17 -2.77
N ASP A 29 -13.51 1.61 -3.89
CA ASP A 29 -12.90 0.28 -3.93
C ASP A 29 -11.49 0.30 -3.33
N GLY A 30 -10.69 1.30 -3.70
CA GLY A 30 -9.38 1.54 -3.10
C GLY A 30 -9.50 1.82 -1.59
N THR A 31 -10.47 2.63 -1.18
CA THR A 31 -10.69 2.93 0.24
C THR A 31 -11.13 1.70 1.03
N ILE A 32 -12.05 0.88 0.49
CA ILE A 32 -12.51 -0.34 1.15
C ILE A 32 -11.36 -1.34 1.27
N SER A 33 -10.54 -1.49 0.23
CA SER A 33 -9.35 -2.35 0.24
C SER A 33 -8.38 -1.96 1.37
N PHE A 34 -8.11 -0.66 1.53
CA PHE A 34 -7.31 -0.16 2.65
C PHE A 34 -7.95 -0.51 3.99
N VAL A 35 -9.25 -0.26 4.17
CA VAL A 35 -9.95 -0.54 5.44
C VAL A 35 -9.87 -2.03 5.80
N LEU A 36 -9.99 -2.93 4.83
CA LEU A 36 -9.85 -4.37 5.06
C LEU A 36 -8.46 -4.74 5.58
N CYS A 37 -7.40 -4.26 4.91
CA CYS A 37 -6.02 -4.50 5.33
C CYS A 37 -5.71 -3.87 6.68
N TYR A 38 -6.14 -2.63 6.90
CA TYR A 38 -5.95 -1.90 8.17
C TYR A 38 -6.64 -2.60 9.33
N ARG A 39 -7.90 -3.05 9.15
CA ARG A 39 -8.60 -3.82 10.20
C ARG A 39 -7.96 -5.18 10.48
N PHE A 40 -7.27 -5.75 9.49
CA PHE A 40 -6.56 -7.02 9.65
C PHE A 40 -5.23 -6.88 10.41
N CYS A 41 -4.38 -5.91 10.07
CA CYS A 41 -3.07 -5.73 10.70
C CYS A 41 -3.06 -4.77 11.89
N GLY A 42 -4.04 -3.86 11.98
CA GLY A 42 -4.17 -2.88 13.06
C GLY A 42 -3.19 -1.70 13.00
N GLU A 43 -2.33 -1.65 11.98
CA GLU A 43 -1.24 -0.68 11.85
C GLU A 43 -1.28 0.01 10.48
N GLY A 44 -0.68 1.20 10.41
CA GLY A 44 -0.35 1.84 9.13
C GLY A 44 -1.06 3.14 8.79
N LYS A 45 -0.58 3.76 7.70
CA LYS A 45 -1.04 5.06 7.21
C LYS A 45 -1.62 4.92 5.81
N SER A 46 -2.81 5.46 5.60
CA SER A 46 -3.44 5.57 4.28
C SER A 46 -2.91 6.79 3.52
N VAL A 47 -2.60 6.58 2.24
CA VAL A 47 -2.22 7.62 1.27
C VAL A 47 -3.06 7.45 0.01
N PRO A 48 -4.19 8.18 -0.13
CA PRO A 48 -4.98 8.14 -1.35
C PRO A 48 -4.22 8.85 -2.48
N VAL A 49 -4.04 8.15 -3.60
CA VAL A 49 -3.36 8.64 -4.79
C VAL A 49 -4.40 9.27 -5.71
N LYS A 50 -4.53 10.60 -5.63
CA LYS A 50 -5.55 11.36 -6.36
C LYS A 50 -5.11 11.67 -7.79
N ARG A 51 -6.06 11.69 -8.74
CA ARG A 51 -5.95 12.23 -10.12
C ARG A 51 -5.02 11.52 -11.11
N SER A 52 -4.00 10.77 -10.64
CA SER A 52 -3.13 9.98 -11.50
C SER A 52 -3.22 8.49 -11.12
N PRO A 53 -3.32 7.57 -12.09
CA PRO A 53 -3.29 6.13 -11.82
C PRO A 53 -1.89 5.62 -11.47
N VAL A 54 -0.91 6.52 -11.27
CA VAL A 54 0.51 6.22 -11.14
C VAL A 54 1.04 6.70 -9.80
N VAL A 55 1.70 5.79 -9.06
CA VAL A 55 2.53 6.15 -7.91
C VAL A 55 3.87 6.66 -8.46
N THR A 56 4.07 7.97 -8.40
CA THR A 56 5.29 8.65 -8.88
C THR A 56 6.36 8.74 -7.80
N ALA A 57 7.59 9.11 -8.17
CA ALA A 57 8.70 9.30 -7.22
C ALA A 57 8.37 10.26 -6.06
N ASP A 58 7.50 11.26 -6.27
CA ASP A 58 7.07 12.20 -5.23
C ASP A 58 6.35 11.52 -4.06
N PHE A 59 5.71 10.36 -4.29
CA PHE A 59 5.05 9.60 -3.23
C PHE A 59 6.05 8.93 -2.28
N HIS A 60 7.33 8.81 -2.68
CA HIS A 60 8.38 8.29 -1.81
C HIS A 60 8.56 9.14 -0.54
N ARG A 61 8.22 10.44 -0.60
CA ARG A 61 8.22 11.31 0.60
C ARG A 61 7.36 10.74 1.74
N TYR A 62 6.22 10.10 1.42
CA TYR A 62 5.33 9.54 2.45
C TYR A 62 5.95 8.31 3.10
N VAL A 63 6.75 7.54 2.36
CA VAL A 63 7.53 6.41 2.87
C VAL A 63 8.56 6.93 3.88
N GLN A 64 9.32 7.96 3.48
CA GLN A 64 10.38 8.55 4.30
C GLN A 64 9.85 9.27 5.55
N GLU A 65 8.86 10.17 5.38
CA GLU A 65 8.27 10.93 6.49
C GLU A 65 7.57 10.03 7.52
N TYR A 66 6.94 8.94 7.06
CA TYR A 66 6.30 7.97 7.94
C TYR A 66 7.27 6.92 8.50
N ASN A 67 8.51 6.89 7.99
CA ASN A 67 9.52 5.87 8.28
C ASN A 67 8.94 4.45 8.07
N ALA A 68 8.28 4.25 6.92
CA ALA A 68 7.53 3.04 6.63
C ALA A 68 8.45 1.82 6.53
N ASP A 69 8.02 0.69 7.09
CA ASP A 69 8.73 -0.60 7.02
C ASP A 69 8.13 -1.57 5.99
N LEU A 70 6.97 -1.22 5.45
CA LEU A 70 6.29 -1.95 4.39
C LEU A 70 5.52 -0.98 3.49
N ILE A 71 5.63 -1.18 2.18
CA ILE A 71 4.83 -0.47 1.18
C ILE A 71 3.77 -1.43 0.64
N VAL A 72 2.51 -1.02 0.72
CA VAL A 72 1.36 -1.79 0.21
C VAL A 72 0.63 -0.94 -0.81
N ILE A 73 0.44 -1.50 -2.00
CA ILE A 73 -0.21 -0.81 -3.12
C ILE A 73 -1.48 -1.57 -3.45
N LEU A 74 -2.62 -0.91 -3.28
CA LEU A 74 -3.95 -1.48 -3.42
C LEU A 74 -4.65 -0.75 -4.56
N ASP A 75 -5.28 -1.50 -5.46
CA ASP A 75 -6.16 -0.93 -6.49
C ASP A 75 -5.51 0.18 -7.36
N LYS A 76 -4.17 0.14 -7.52
CA LYS A 76 -3.42 1.06 -8.38
C LYS A 76 -2.70 0.30 -9.48
N PRO A 77 -2.90 0.67 -10.76
CA PRO A 77 -2.43 -0.14 -11.88
C PRO A 77 -0.94 0.06 -12.21
N ARG A 78 -0.29 1.16 -11.80
CA ARG A 78 1.11 1.45 -12.17
C ARG A 78 1.90 2.15 -11.06
N VAL A 79 3.17 1.78 -10.96
CA VAL A 79 4.20 2.39 -10.10
C VAL A 79 5.36 2.72 -11.03
N GLU A 80 5.89 3.95 -10.95
CA GLU A 80 7.06 4.36 -11.72
C GLU A 80 8.31 3.61 -11.25
N GLU A 81 9.24 3.28 -12.16
CA GLU A 81 10.47 2.59 -11.78
C GLU A 81 11.32 3.46 -10.84
N GLU A 82 11.28 4.78 -11.05
CA GLU A 82 11.94 5.78 -10.22
C GLU A 82 11.47 5.75 -8.75
N PHE A 83 10.26 5.26 -8.47
CA PHE A 83 9.78 5.08 -7.11
C PHE A 83 10.60 4.02 -6.34
N PHE A 84 11.11 3.01 -7.04
CA PHE A 84 11.94 1.94 -6.45
C PHE A 84 13.44 2.26 -6.45
N ALA A 85 13.86 3.32 -7.15
CA ALA A 85 15.26 3.70 -7.27
C ALA A 85 15.76 4.62 -6.13
N GLN A 86 14.93 4.88 -5.10
CA GLN A 86 15.24 5.77 -3.97
C GLN A 86 15.59 5.03 -2.68
#